data_AF-A0A948YF39-F1
#
_entry.id   AF-A0A948YF39-F1
#
_cell.length_a   1.000
_cell.length_b   1.000
_cell.length_c   1.000
_cell.angle_alpha   90.00
_cell.angle_beta   90.00
_cell.angle_gamma   90.00
#
_symmetry.space_group_name_H-M   'P 1'
#
loop_
_entity.id
_entity.type
_entity.pdbx_description
1 polymer ?
#
loop_
_entity_poly.entity_id
_entity_poly.type
_entity_poly.pdbx_seq_one_letter_code
_entity_poly.pdbx_strand_id
1 'polypeptide(L)' 'TDIGMVGSLDSVIGVKKELALKRFLSQIPIRFEVEKKNIYLQGAIITVDNKTGKAEGIRRIQEKVGK' A
#
# COMPACT_ATOMS: atom_id res chain seq x y z
N THR A 1 -3.56 4.82 -12.71
CA THR A 1 -2.29 5.05 -11.96
C THR A 1 -2.64 5.21 -10.50
N ASP A 2 -1.79 4.74 -9.58
CA ASP A 2 -2.09 4.65 -8.14
C ASP A 2 -0.91 5.19 -7.30
N ILE A 3 -1.17 5.64 -6.08
CA ILE A 3 -0.17 6.12 -5.11
C ILE A 3 0.52 4.93 -4.41
N GLY A 4 -0.19 3.81 -4.30
CA GLY A 4 0.21 2.64 -3.54
C GLY A 4 -0.58 2.46 -2.24
N MET A 5 -0.08 1.57 -1.38
CA MET A 5 -0.73 1.20 -0.12
C MET A 5 0.18 1.53 1.06
N VAL A 6 -0.42 1.97 2.18
CA VAL A 6 0.24 1.97 3.49
C VAL A 6 -0.12 0.66 4.20
N GLY A 7 0.83 -0.27 4.29
CA GLY A 7 0.57 -1.62 4.78
C GLY A 7 1.70 -2.58 4.45
N SER A 8 1.48 -3.88 4.65
CA SER A 8 2.51 -4.90 4.41
C SER A 8 2.81 -5.08 2.92
N LEU A 9 4.10 -5.03 2.55
CA LEU A 9 4.54 -5.48 1.22
C LEU A 9 4.58 -7.01 1.08
N ASP A 10 4.55 -7.73 2.20
CA ASP A 10 4.48 -9.19 2.24
C ASP A 10 3.04 -9.70 2.31
N SER A 11 2.15 -9.09 1.55
CA SER A 11 0.73 -9.41 1.54
C SER A 11 0.15 -9.47 0.14
N VAL A 12 -1.09 -9.95 0.02
CA VAL A 12 -1.94 -9.78 -1.17
C VAL A 12 -3.00 -8.75 -0.81
N ILE A 13 -2.81 -7.50 -1.25
CA ILE A 13 -3.72 -6.37 -0.95
C ILE A 13 -3.99 -6.24 0.56
N GLY A 14 -2.94 -6.33 1.37
CA GLY A 14 -3.02 -6.22 2.84
C GLY A 14 -3.40 -7.50 3.56
N VAL A 15 -3.80 -8.56 2.86
CA VAL A 15 -4.18 -9.86 3.44
C VAL A 15 -2.98 -10.81 3.47
N LYS A 16 -2.88 -11.64 4.51
CA LYS A 16 -1.91 -12.74 4.56
C LYS A 16 -1.95 -13.58 3.28
N LYS A 17 -0.78 -13.80 2.66
CA LYS A 17 -0.67 -14.42 1.33
C LYS A 17 -1.36 -15.78 1.29
N GLU A 18 -1.23 -16.59 2.35
CA GLU A 18 -1.75 -17.95 2.42
C GLU A 18 -3.28 -17.98 2.39
N LEU A 19 -3.94 -17.00 3.03
CA LEU A 19 -5.40 -16.90 3.06
C LEU A 19 -5.97 -16.46 1.71
N ALA A 20 -5.30 -15.51 1.06
CA ALA A 20 -5.67 -15.06 -0.28
C ALA A 20 -5.52 -16.20 -1.30
N LEU A 21 -4.39 -16.92 -1.27
CA LEU A 21 -4.14 -18.07 -2.13
C LEU A 21 -5.15 -19.19 -1.88
N LYS A 22 -5.41 -19.55 -0.62
CA LYS A 22 -6.37 -20.60 -0.29
C LYS A 22 -7.77 -20.26 -0.81
N ARG A 23 -8.23 -19.01 -0.65
CA ARG A 23 -9.53 -18.56 -1.19
C ARG A 23 -9.56 -18.65 -2.71
N PHE A 24 -8.49 -18.24 -3.37
CA PHE A 24 -8.40 -18.23 -4.84
C PHE A 24 -8.43 -19.66 -5.41
N LEU A 25 -7.65 -20.57 -4.83
CA LEU A 25 -7.55 -21.95 -5.28
C LEU A 25 -8.79 -22.78 -4.92
N SER A 26 -9.31 -22.62 -3.70
CA SER A 26 -10.44 -23.44 -3.23
C SER A 26 -11.81 -22.91 -3.67
N GLN A 27 -11.89 -21.64 -4.08
CA GLN A 27 -13.14 -20.93 -4.43
C GLN A 27 -14.21 -20.93 -3.33
N ILE A 28 -13.80 -21.13 -2.07
CA ILE A 28 -14.69 -21.15 -0.90
C ILE A 28 -14.47 -19.86 -0.10
N PRO A 29 -15.50 -19.31 0.57
CA PRO A 29 -15.33 -18.17 1.47
C PRO A 29 -14.29 -18.45 2.56
N ILE A 30 -13.33 -17.54 2.71
CA ILE A 30 -12.31 -17.57 3.76
C ILE A 30 -12.30 -16.23 4.47
N ARG A 31 -12.25 -16.26 5.79
CA ARG A 31 -12.05 -15.05 6.60
C ARG A 31 -10.65 -14.51 6.36
N PHE A 32 -10.56 -13.29 5.87
CA PHE A 32 -9.30 -12.61 5.67
C PHE A 32 -8.74 -12.05 6.99
N GLU A 33 -7.42 -12.11 7.09
CA GLU A 33 -6.65 -11.52 8.18
C GLU A 33 -5.58 -10.61 7.60
N VAL A 34 -5.39 -9.45 8.23
CA VAL A 34 -4.41 -8.44 7.82
C VAL A 34 -2.99 -8.91 8.12
N GLU A 35 -2.08 -8.75 7.17
CA GLU A 35 -0.65 -8.95 7.38
C GLU A 35 -0.04 -7.73 8.09
N LYS A 36 0.75 -7.98 9.13
CA LYS A 36 1.29 -6.94 10.03
C LYS A 36 2.81 -6.80 9.95
N LYS A 37 3.48 -7.66 9.19
CA LYS A 37 4.94 -7.62 8.98
C LYS A 37 5.29 -6.75 7.78
N ASN A 38 6.55 -6.30 7.73
CA ASN A 38 7.14 -5.62 6.58
C ASN A 38 6.28 -4.45 6.05
N ILE A 39 5.90 -3.55 6.96
CA ILE A 39 5.02 -2.43 6.67
C ILE A 39 5.79 -1.32 5.95
N TYR A 40 5.20 -0.81 4.87
CA TYR A 40 5.68 0.35 4.15
C TYR A 40 4.61 1.43 4.10
N LEU A 41 5.07 2.67 4.11
CA LEU A 41 4.30 3.84 3.75
C LEU A 41 4.65 4.19 2.30
N GLN A 42 3.63 4.26 1.45
CA GLN A 42 3.75 4.76 0.08
C GLN A 42 2.95 6.06 -0.05
N GLY A 43 3.45 6.98 -0.86
CA GLY A 43 2.88 8.30 -0.98
C GLY A 43 3.43 9.11 -2.14
N ALA A 44 2.94 10.33 -2.29
CA ALA A 44 3.51 11.32 -3.18
C ALA A 44 3.63 12.66 -2.44
N ILE A 45 4.81 13.28 -2.54
CA ILE A 45 5.05 14.65 -2.09
C ILE A 45 4.88 15.54 -3.32
N ILE A 46 3.94 16.49 -3.25
CA ILE A 46 3.65 17.44 -4.31
C ILE A 46 4.06 18.82 -3.81
N THR A 47 4.89 19.51 -4.58
CA THR A 47 5.25 20.91 -4.33
C THR A 47 4.27 21.79 -5.08
N VAL A 48 3.71 22.79 -4.39
CA VAL A 48 2.68 23.68 -4.93
C VAL A 48 3.11 25.13 -4.74
N ASP A 49 2.98 25.93 -5.80
CA ASP A 49 3.14 27.38 -5.73
C ASP A 49 1.94 27.98 -4.99
N ASN A 50 2.20 28.60 -3.83
CA ASN A 50 1.17 29.17 -2.97
C ASN A 50 0.45 30.39 -3.59
N LYS A 51 1.01 31.04 -4.61
CA LYS A 51 0.36 32.18 -5.28
C LYS A 51 -0.57 31.74 -6.40
N THR A 52 -0.15 30.76 -7.20
CA THR A 52 -0.91 30.31 -8.39
C THR A 52 -1.74 29.05 -8.13
N GLY A 53 -1.46 28.31 -7.06
CA GLY A 53 -2.07 27.01 -6.75
C GLY A 53 -1.62 25.88 -7.69
N LYS A 54 -0.65 26.13 -8.57
CA LYS A 54 -0.15 25.13 -9.52
C LYS A 54 0.88 24.22 -8.85
N ALA A 55 0.83 22.93 -9.21
CA ALA A 55 1.87 21.99 -8.82
C ALA A 55 3.14 22.26 -9.64
N GLU A 56 4.27 22.39 -8.96
CA GLU A 56 5.60 22.60 -9.56
C GLU A 56 6.41 21.31 -9.65
N GLY A 57 6.05 20.31 -8.85
CA GLY A 57 6.72 19.02 -8.84
C GLY A 57 5.96 17.95 -8.09
N ILE A 58 6.25 16.70 -8.43
CA ILE A 58 5.74 15.51 -7.74
C ILE A 58 6.88 14.51 -7.56
N ARG A 59 7.00 13.96 -6.36
CA ARG A 59 7.97 12.90 -6.03
C ARG A 59 7.28 11.79 -5.25
N ARG A 60 7.43 10.55 -5.74
CA ARG A 60 6.95 9.36 -5.00
C ARG A 60 7.82 9.12 -3.77
N ILE A 61 7.19 8.66 -2.69
CA ILE A 61 7.88 8.18 -1.48
C ILE A 61 7.51 6.72 -1.21
N GLN A 62 8.46 5.98 -0.66
CA GLN A 62 8.28 4.62 -0.18
C GLN A 62 9.23 4.39 0.98
N GLU A 63 8.69 4.31 2.20
CA GLU A 63 9.47 4.23 3.43
C GLU A 63 9.04 3.03 4.26
N LYS A 64 10.00 2.29 4.82
CA LYS A 64 9.70 1.20 5.75
C LYS A 64 9.24 1.79 7.09
N VAL A 65 8.14 1.28 7.64
CA VAL A 65 7.57 1.76 8.90
C VAL A 65 7.78 0.70 10.00
N GLY A 66 8.43 1.10 11.09
CA GLY A 66 8.82 0.21 12.18
C GLY A 66 10.22 -0.39 12.01
N LYS A 67 10.71 -1.12 13.02
CA LYS A 67 11.98 -1.87 12.94
C LYS A 67 11.87 -3.02 11.93
#